data_AF-A0A7W7STJ8-F1
#
_entry.id   AF-A0A7W7STJ8-F1
#
_cell.length_a   1.000
_cell.length_b   1.000
_cell.length_c   1.000
_cell.angle_alpha   90.00
_cell.angle_beta   90.00
_cell.angle_gamma   90.00
#
_symmetry.space_group_name_H-M   'P 1'
#
loop_
_entity.id
_entity.type
_entity.pdbx_description
1 polymer ?
#
loop_
_entity_poly.entity_id
_entity_poly.type
_entity_poly.pdbx_seq_one_letter_code
_entity_poly.pdbx_strand_id
1 'polypeptide(L)'
;MPAGGWSAGPSEDPFAPSGQLTEDPSTVVDRAVAASADAWATIDDDAPQVPTPLPQGAMPAWLGAGACALDAAVHAWDIAIASGQPSPLTPGMARPLMAVATRLVEPLRAYGVYAPSIEPSAAADHVEILLCYLGRRPNETA
;
A
#
# COMPACT_ATOMS: atom_id res chain seq x y z
N MET A 1 1.38 7.54 -31.56
CA MET A 1 1.48 7.32 -30.11
C MET A 1 0.38 8.14 -29.46
N PRO A 2 -0.75 7.59 -29.00
CA PRO A 2 -1.66 8.41 -28.24
C PRO A 2 -1.03 8.68 -26.88
N ALA A 3 -0.93 9.96 -26.51
CA ALA A 3 -0.60 10.38 -25.17
C ALA A 3 -1.74 9.91 -24.25
N GLY A 4 -1.52 8.83 -23.50
CA GLY A 4 -2.45 8.38 -22.47
C GLY A 4 -2.56 9.46 -21.41
N GLY A 5 -3.73 10.07 -21.30
CA GLY A 5 -4.02 11.09 -20.30
C GLY A 5 -3.86 10.49 -18.91
N TRP A 6 -2.88 10.99 -18.18
CA TRP A 6 -2.84 10.80 -16.73
C TRP A 6 -4.15 11.40 -16.19
N SER A 7 -4.81 10.73 -15.24
CA SER A 7 -5.76 11.46 -14.40
C SER A 7 -5.00 12.63 -13.77
N ALA A 8 -5.70 13.69 -13.35
CA ALA A 8 -5.06 14.91 -12.82
C ALA A 8 -4.23 14.70 -11.53
N GLY A 9 -3.99 13.44 -11.13
CA GLY A 9 -3.41 13.08 -9.85
C GLY A 9 -4.42 13.23 -8.72
N PRO A 10 -4.01 12.94 -7.48
CA PRO A 10 -4.81 13.27 -6.31
C PRO A 10 -4.99 14.79 -6.19
N SER A 11 -6.11 15.22 -5.63
CA SER A 11 -6.42 16.65 -5.40
C SER A 11 -5.63 17.27 -4.25
N GLU A 12 -4.97 16.46 -3.42
CA GLU A 12 -4.09 16.86 -2.33
C GLU A 12 -2.80 16.00 -2.32
N ASP A 13 -1.79 16.43 -1.57
CA ASP A 13 -0.58 15.64 -1.36
C ASP A 13 -0.90 14.42 -0.46
N PRO A 14 -0.78 13.18 -0.96
CA PRO A 14 -1.11 12.00 -0.18
C PRO A 14 -0.14 11.77 1.00
N PHE A 15 1.04 12.39 1.00
CA PHE A 15 2.02 12.30 2.09
C PHE A 15 1.89 13.43 3.12
N ALA A 16 1.08 14.44 2.83
CA ALA A 16 0.74 15.54 3.73
C ALA A 16 -0.76 15.87 3.65
N PRO A 17 -1.65 14.90 3.91
CA PRO A 17 -3.08 15.10 3.77
C PRO A 17 -3.58 16.12 4.79
N SER A 18 -4.64 16.84 4.43
CA SER A 18 -5.25 17.86 5.32
C SER A 18 -5.78 17.29 6.64
N GLY A 19 -6.06 15.99 6.68
CA GLY A 19 -6.71 15.31 7.81
C GLY A 19 -8.15 15.77 8.04
N GLN A 20 -8.74 16.49 7.09
CA GLN A 20 -10.11 16.99 7.16
C GLN A 20 -10.93 16.37 6.03
N LEU A 21 -12.01 15.69 6.37
CA LEU A 21 -12.96 15.15 5.41
C LEU A 21 -14.19 16.06 5.36
N THR A 22 -14.53 16.55 4.16
CA THR A 22 -15.72 17.38 3.91
C THR A 22 -16.92 16.56 3.42
N GLU A 23 -16.71 15.27 3.16
CA GLU A 23 -17.71 14.29 2.75
C GLU A 23 -17.57 13.01 3.58
N ASP A 24 -18.51 12.06 3.39
CA ASP A 24 -18.50 10.80 4.10
C ASP A 24 -17.23 9.98 3.76
N PRO A 25 -16.49 9.44 4.76
CA PRO A 25 -15.27 8.69 4.51
C PRO A 25 -15.43 7.50 3.56
N SER A 26 -16.58 6.81 3.60
CA SER A 26 -16.84 5.68 2.70
C SER A 26 -16.97 6.14 1.25
N THR A 27 -17.54 7.32 1.00
CA THR A 27 -17.65 7.88 -0.34
C THR A 27 -16.28 8.24 -0.92
N VAL A 28 -15.36 8.74 -0.08
CA VAL A 28 -13.97 9.01 -0.50
C VAL A 28 -13.27 7.72 -0.90
N VAL A 29 -13.36 6.69 -0.07
CA VAL A 29 -12.71 5.39 -0.30
C VAL A 29 -13.30 4.71 -1.54
N ASP A 30 -14.62 4.64 -1.67
CA ASP A 30 -15.30 4.00 -2.81
C ASP A 30 -14.88 4.64 -4.13
N ARG A 31 -14.80 5.97 -4.17
CA ARG A 31 -14.33 6.70 -5.36
C ARG A 31 -12.88 6.36 -5.71
N ALA A 32 -11.99 6.33 -4.72
CA ALA A 32 -10.57 6.04 -4.93
C ALA A 32 -10.35 4.59 -5.40
N VAL A 33 -11.05 3.63 -4.78
CA VAL A 33 -11.00 2.21 -5.14
C VAL A 33 -11.55 1.99 -6.54
N ALA A 34 -12.70 2.58 -6.88
CA ALA A 34 -13.28 2.46 -8.22
C ALA A 34 -12.35 3.04 -9.29
N ALA A 35 -11.81 4.23 -9.08
CA ALA A 35 -10.86 4.85 -10.03
C ALA A 35 -9.58 4.03 -10.20
N SER A 36 -9.06 3.44 -9.12
CA SER A 36 -7.90 2.54 -9.18
C SER A 36 -8.21 1.26 -9.95
N ALA A 37 -9.36 0.63 -9.66
CA ALA A 37 -9.81 -0.59 -10.34
C ALA A 37 -10.03 -0.35 -11.84
N ASP A 38 -10.69 0.75 -12.21
CA ASP A 38 -10.93 1.13 -13.61
C ASP A 38 -9.61 1.35 -14.36
N ALA A 39 -8.62 2.00 -13.73
CA ALA A 39 -7.31 2.19 -14.33
C ALA A 39 -6.58 0.85 -14.56
N TRP A 40 -6.54 -0.02 -13.53
CA TRP A 40 -5.88 -1.32 -13.63
C TRP A 40 -6.57 -2.27 -14.60
N ALA A 41 -7.89 -2.15 -14.79
CA ALA A 41 -8.64 -2.94 -15.78
C ALA A 41 -8.24 -2.66 -17.23
N THR A 42 -7.48 -1.59 -17.50
CA THR A 42 -6.96 -1.26 -18.84
C THR A 42 -5.54 -1.79 -19.09
N ILE A 43 -4.92 -2.44 -18.11
CA ILE A 43 -3.54 -2.90 -18.14
C ILE A 43 -3.52 -4.43 -18.20
N ASP A 44 -2.76 -4.99 -19.14
CA ASP A 44 -2.55 -6.44 -19.20
C ASP A 44 -1.77 -6.93 -17.96
N ASP A 45 -2.17 -8.08 -17.39
CA ASP A 45 -1.57 -8.65 -16.17
C ASP A 45 -0.05 -8.88 -16.28
N ASP A 46 0.44 -9.16 -17.49
CA ASP A 46 1.85 -9.42 -17.80
C ASP A 46 2.59 -8.18 -18.36
N ALA A 47 1.94 -7.01 -18.38
CA ALA A 47 2.54 -5.79 -18.91
C ALA A 47 3.86 -5.48 -18.17
N PRO A 48 5.00 -5.42 -18.88
CA PRO A 48 6.31 -5.36 -18.24
C PRO A 48 6.64 -3.96 -17.71
N GLN A 49 5.93 -2.93 -18.17
CA GLN A 49 6.21 -1.52 -17.91
C GLN A 49 4.89 -0.74 -17.82
N VAL A 50 4.40 -0.57 -16.59
CA VAL A 50 3.26 0.24 -16.23
C VAL A 50 3.76 1.52 -15.57
N PRO A 51 3.41 2.71 -16.09
CA PRO A 51 3.74 3.97 -15.43
C PRO A 51 3.15 4.02 -14.02
N THR A 52 3.97 4.41 -13.03
CA THR A 52 3.51 4.62 -11.65
C THR A 52 4.03 5.95 -11.13
N PRO A 53 3.36 6.57 -10.14
CA PRO A 53 3.84 7.79 -9.50
C PRO A 53 4.97 7.54 -8.50
N LEU A 54 5.38 6.28 -8.28
CA LEU A 54 6.41 5.96 -7.31
C LEU A 54 7.80 6.39 -7.81
N PRO A 55 8.76 6.72 -6.92
CA PRO A 55 10.10 7.18 -7.31
C PRO A 55 10.88 6.22 -8.22
N GLN A 56 10.53 4.93 -8.18
CA GLN A 56 11.14 3.89 -9.02
C GLN A 56 10.69 3.95 -10.48
N GLY A 57 9.63 4.70 -10.79
CA GLY A 57 9.11 4.87 -12.15
C GLY A 57 8.28 3.69 -12.63
N ALA A 58 8.38 3.39 -13.93
CA ALA A 58 7.61 2.31 -14.54
C ALA A 58 8.06 0.93 -14.05
N MET A 59 7.11 0.01 -13.83
CA MET A 59 7.37 -1.32 -13.30
C MET A 59 6.39 -2.36 -13.86
N PRO A 60 6.66 -3.67 -13.73
CA PRO A 60 5.71 -4.70 -14.14
C PRO A 60 4.34 -4.56 -13.47
N ALA A 61 3.25 -4.87 -14.18
CA ALA A 61 1.87 -4.69 -13.71
C ALA A 61 1.62 -5.33 -12.34
N TRP A 62 2.06 -6.58 -12.15
CA TRP A 62 1.93 -7.28 -10.88
C TRP A 62 2.58 -6.52 -9.71
N LEU A 63 3.69 -5.80 -9.95
CA LEU A 63 4.40 -5.06 -8.91
C LEU A 63 3.69 -3.74 -8.60
N GLY A 64 3.18 -3.05 -9.63
CA GLY A 64 2.41 -1.81 -9.45
C GLY A 64 1.07 -2.07 -8.75
N ALA A 65 0.31 -3.07 -9.20
CA ALA A 65 -0.94 -3.47 -8.54
C ALA A 65 -0.68 -4.01 -7.14
N GLY A 66 0.42 -4.77 -6.98
CA GLY A 66 0.92 -5.22 -5.69
C GLY A 66 1.25 -4.07 -4.74
N ALA A 67 1.78 -2.95 -5.23
CA ALA A 67 2.06 -1.76 -4.43
C ALA A 67 0.77 -1.15 -3.88
N CYS A 68 -0.27 -1.02 -4.72
CA CYS A 68 -1.61 -0.59 -4.27
C CYS A 68 -2.18 -1.54 -3.21
N ALA A 69 -2.04 -2.85 -3.40
CA ALA A 69 -2.51 -3.83 -2.43
C ALA A 69 -1.74 -3.77 -1.10
N LEU A 70 -0.43 -3.54 -1.14
CA LEU A 70 0.42 -3.37 0.05
C LEU A 70 -0.01 -2.14 0.85
N ASP A 71 -0.18 -1.01 0.19
CA ASP A 71 -0.61 0.26 0.80
C ASP A 71 -1.97 0.09 1.50
N ALA A 72 -2.98 -0.40 0.78
CA ALA A 72 -4.32 -0.61 1.30
C ALA A 72 -4.35 -1.61 2.48
N ALA A 73 -3.64 -2.72 2.37
CA ALA A 73 -3.66 -3.76 3.40
C ALA A 73 -3.02 -3.30 4.71
N VAL A 74 -1.96 -2.51 4.61
CA VAL A 74 -1.23 -2.01 5.78
C VAL A 74 -1.99 -0.87 6.44
N HIS A 75 -2.59 0.03 5.67
CA HIS A 75 -3.45 1.08 6.23
C HIS A 75 -4.75 0.54 6.82
N ALA A 76 -5.35 -0.51 6.23
CA ALA A 76 -6.46 -1.21 6.85
C ALA A 76 -6.07 -1.82 8.20
N TRP A 77 -4.85 -2.37 8.32
CA TRP A 77 -4.32 -2.85 9.60
C TRP A 77 -4.12 -1.70 10.60
N ASP A 78 -3.49 -0.59 10.18
CA ASP A 78 -3.25 0.59 11.04
C ASP A 78 -4.58 1.11 11.63
N ILE A 79 -5.62 1.25 10.80
CA ILE A 79 -6.96 1.69 11.22
C ILE A 79 -7.62 0.67 12.15
N ALA A 80 -7.55 -0.62 11.85
CA ALA A 80 -8.16 -1.65 12.67
C ALA A 80 -7.56 -1.67 14.08
N ILE A 81 -6.23 -1.65 14.20
CA ILE A 81 -5.57 -1.62 15.50
C ILE A 81 -5.87 -0.33 16.27
N ALA A 82 -5.82 0.83 15.61
CA ALA A 82 -6.13 2.12 16.24
C ALA A 82 -7.58 2.21 16.74
N SER A 83 -8.50 1.44 16.16
CA SER A 83 -9.92 1.39 16.53
C SER A 83 -10.29 0.18 17.41
N GLY A 84 -9.31 -0.60 17.87
CA GLY A 84 -9.53 -1.79 18.70
C GLY A 84 -10.22 -2.96 17.98
N GLN A 85 -10.20 -2.96 16.65
CA GLN A 85 -10.72 -4.03 15.80
C GLN A 85 -9.65 -5.11 15.58
N PRO A 86 -10.06 -6.36 15.29
CA PRO A 86 -9.10 -7.40 14.92
C PRO A 86 -8.37 -7.06 13.62
N SER A 87 -7.13 -7.55 13.51
CA SER A 87 -6.34 -7.43 12.27
C SER A 87 -7.10 -8.00 11.07
N PRO A 88 -7.24 -7.25 9.95
CA PRO A 88 -7.80 -7.77 8.72
C PRO A 88 -6.78 -8.58 7.89
N LEU A 89 -5.48 -8.45 8.19
CA LEU A 89 -4.42 -9.18 7.52
C LEU A 89 -4.43 -10.66 7.91
N THR A 90 -4.34 -11.52 6.91
CA THR A 90 -4.16 -12.96 7.09
C THR A 90 -2.78 -13.41 6.61
N PRO A 91 -2.24 -14.54 7.09
CA PRO A 91 -0.98 -15.09 6.58
C PRO A 91 -1.00 -15.38 5.06
N GLY A 92 -2.18 -15.68 4.50
CA GLY A 92 -2.37 -15.89 3.07
C GLY A 92 -2.17 -14.62 2.25
N MET A 93 -2.58 -13.47 2.79
CA MET A 93 -2.37 -12.15 2.17
C MET A 93 -0.94 -11.66 2.40
N ALA A 94 -0.38 -11.89 3.58
CA ALA A 94 0.92 -11.32 3.94
C ALA A 94 2.08 -11.88 3.10
N ARG A 95 2.01 -13.16 2.69
CA ARG A 95 3.03 -13.80 1.84
C ARG A 95 3.26 -13.09 0.49
N PRO A 96 2.26 -12.92 -0.39
CA PRO A 96 2.45 -12.20 -1.65
C PRO A 96 2.80 -10.71 -1.42
N LEU A 97 2.25 -10.08 -0.37
CA LEU A 97 2.59 -8.70 -0.03
C LEU A 97 4.05 -8.53 0.39
N MET A 98 4.65 -9.52 1.06
CA MET A 98 6.08 -9.50 1.37
C MET A 98 6.95 -9.52 0.11
N ALA A 99 6.54 -10.28 -0.93
CA ALA A 99 7.26 -10.30 -2.20
C ALA A 99 7.25 -8.91 -2.88
N VAL A 100 6.16 -8.16 -2.75
CA VAL A 100 6.08 -6.76 -3.20
C VAL A 100 6.96 -5.86 -2.33
N ALA A 101 6.80 -5.95 -1.01
CA ALA A 101 7.47 -5.07 -0.05
C ALA A 101 9.00 -5.08 -0.21
N THR A 102 9.59 -6.27 -0.31
CA THR A 102 11.04 -6.45 -0.48
C THR A 102 11.63 -5.84 -1.75
N ARG A 103 10.79 -5.49 -2.74
CA ARG A 103 11.23 -4.83 -3.99
C ARG A 103 11.04 -3.32 -3.97
N LEU A 104 10.15 -2.81 -3.12
CA LEU A 104 9.75 -1.40 -3.13
C LEU A 104 10.19 -0.62 -1.89
N VAL A 105 10.17 -1.24 -0.72
CA VAL A 105 10.20 -0.53 0.56
C VAL A 105 11.57 0.06 0.87
N GLU A 106 12.67 -0.65 0.57
CA GLU A 106 14.00 -0.17 0.97
C GLU A 106 14.39 1.16 0.32
N PRO A 107 14.20 1.37 -1.00
CA PRO A 107 14.38 2.69 -1.59
C PRO A 107 13.42 3.74 -1.00
N LEU A 108 12.18 3.36 -0.67
CA LEU A 108 11.19 4.27 -0.09
C LEU A 108 11.54 4.69 1.36
N ARG A 109 12.22 3.82 2.12
CA ARG A 109 12.66 4.14 3.49
C ARG A 109 13.60 5.35 3.53
N ALA A 110 14.41 5.54 2.50
CA ALA A 110 15.27 6.73 2.37
C ALA A 110 14.49 8.05 2.26
N TYR A 111 13.20 8.01 1.87
CA TYR A 111 12.30 9.16 1.82
C TYR A 111 11.54 9.39 3.14
N GLY A 112 11.78 8.57 4.17
CA GLY A 112 11.13 8.73 5.49
C GLY A 112 9.67 8.27 5.55
N VAL A 113 9.14 7.64 4.49
CA VAL A 113 7.75 7.15 4.44
C VAL A 113 7.57 5.75 5.06
N TYR A 114 8.67 5.09 5.44
CA TYR A 114 8.67 3.86 6.23
C TYR A 114 9.62 4.00 7.43
N ALA A 115 9.18 3.48 8.58
CA ALA A 115 10.05 3.31 9.74
C ALA A 115 11.10 2.20 9.50
N PRO A 116 12.19 2.15 10.30
CA PRO A 116 13.14 1.03 10.28
C PRO A 116 12.44 -0.32 10.49
N SER A 117 12.92 -1.35 9.81
CA SER A 117 12.44 -2.72 9.99
C SER A 117 12.82 -3.21 11.37
N ILE A 118 11.95 -4.02 11.95
CA ILE A 118 12.08 -4.57 13.28
C ILE A 118 12.31 -6.08 13.15
N GLU A 119 13.07 -6.65 14.08
CA GLU A 119 13.22 -8.11 14.15
C GLU A 119 11.90 -8.72 14.63
N PRO A 120 11.28 -9.63 13.86
CA PRO A 120 10.06 -10.32 14.30
C PRO A 120 10.38 -11.30 15.43
N SER A 121 9.35 -11.75 16.16
CA SER A 121 9.52 -12.81 17.15
C SER A 121 9.93 -14.14 16.50
N ALA A 122 10.57 -15.02 17.28
CA ALA A 122 10.99 -16.33 16.79
C ALA A 122 9.83 -17.25 16.34
N ALA A 123 8.61 -16.96 16.79
CA ALA A 123 7.39 -17.69 16.44
C ALA A 123 6.47 -16.87 15.51
N ALA A 124 6.98 -15.78 14.93
CA ALA A 124 6.21 -14.87 14.10
C ALA A 124 5.57 -15.59 12.90
N ASP A 125 4.29 -15.30 12.68
CA ASP A 125 3.62 -15.70 11.46
C ASP A 125 3.94 -14.73 10.30
N HIS A 126 3.39 -15.01 9.11
CA HIS A 126 3.65 -14.17 7.94
C HIS A 126 3.11 -12.74 8.09
N VAL A 127 2.09 -12.52 8.92
CA VAL A 127 1.53 -11.18 9.18
C VAL A 127 2.52 -10.39 10.02
N GLU A 128 2.99 -10.97 11.13
CA GLU A 128 3.98 -10.32 11.99
C GLU A 128 5.27 -10.01 11.21
N ILE A 129 5.79 -10.98 10.44
CA ILE A 129 7.00 -10.76 9.62
C ILE A 129 6.81 -9.59 8.66
N LEU A 130 5.66 -9.51 7.96
CA LEU A 130 5.37 -8.39 7.06
C LEU A 130 5.32 -7.06 7.83
N LEU A 131 4.56 -6.99 8.92
CA LEU A 131 4.41 -5.76 9.69
C LEU A 131 5.73 -5.28 10.27
N CYS A 132 6.53 -6.18 10.85
CA CYS A 132 7.86 -5.89 11.36
C CYS A 132 8.81 -5.40 10.25
N TYR A 133 8.78 -6.01 9.06
CA TYR A 133 9.56 -5.52 7.91
C TYR A 133 9.19 -4.09 7.52
N LEU A 134 7.89 -3.77 7.57
CA LEU A 134 7.35 -2.44 7.30
C LEU A 134 7.48 -1.45 8.48
N GLY A 135 8.14 -1.86 9.58
CA GLY A 135 8.41 -1.03 10.75
C GLY A 135 7.23 -0.85 11.71
N ARG A 136 6.21 -1.70 11.64
CA ARG A 136 5.11 -1.76 12.61
C ARG A 136 5.40 -2.77 13.73
N ARG A 137 4.77 -2.54 14.89
CA ARG A 137 4.90 -3.38 16.09
C ARG A 137 3.56 -4.01 16.44
N PRO A 138 3.24 -5.20 15.91
CA PRO A 138 1.92 -5.81 16.10
C PRO A 138 1.66 -6.31 17.52
N ASN A 139 2.72 -6.49 18.31
CA ASN A 139 2.66 -7.07 19.66
C ASN A 139 2.78 -6.01 20.77
N GLU A 140 2.93 -4.73 20.42
CA GLU A 140 2.88 -3.63 21.37
C GLU A 140 1.45 -3.07 21.36
N THR A 141 0.79 -3.06 22.52
CA THR A 141 -0.42 -2.27 22.70
C THR A 141 -0.06 -0.80 22.65
N ALA A 142 -0.78 -0.01 21.85
CA ALA A 142 -0.70 1.45 21.82
C ALA A 142 -0.92 2.08 23.20
#